data_AF-A0A443SKB6-F1
#
_entry.id   AF-A0A443SKB6-F1
#
_cell.length_a   1.000
_cell.length_b   1.000
_cell.length_c   1.000
_cell.angle_alpha   90.00
_cell.angle_beta   90.00
_cell.angle_gamma   90.00
#
_symmetry.space_group_name_H-M   'P 1'
#
loop_
_entity.id
_entity.type
_entity.pdbx_description
1 polymer ?
#
loop_
_entity_poly.entity_id
_entity_poly.type
_entity_poly.pdbx_seq_one_letter_code
_entity_poly.pdbx_strand_id
1 'polypeptide(L)'
;MYHKSHYLDANHSFARGDNSNAVLVKGSIWRQSVRDTTEIENLRRELVKAKQTIFEMQEKEQRLKDRLAEQAQKMLERGIRFENVCLGEMRPTALIRKYGNLYAQARVDTLDALDSLHPLKDAEELKSKLLFSVVVLAFRSAQQTASELKQQICKLLQIQDCSKKENNDETAELHTSINTYLRNTCDQFDTSKNVEEVCNQIWATLYDYPCLKMCDGLTIYVRDCVRLAWALTSQTPPFVIEYETRNFRRDMHIRFHTSHQECDTIKTYLWPALLEDATNGPCVHKGVVIT
;
A
#
# COMPACT_ATOMS: atom_id res chain seq x y z
N MET A 1 -26.73 -33.40 -88.37
CA MET A 1 -25.79 -33.41 -89.52
C MET A 1 -24.82 -34.54 -89.33
N TYR A 2 -24.64 -35.32 -90.40
CA TYR A 2 -23.88 -36.56 -90.54
C TYR A 2 -22.35 -36.35 -90.61
N HIS A 3 -21.59 -37.37 -90.17
CA HIS A 3 -20.28 -37.91 -90.63
C HIS A 3 -19.54 -38.46 -89.39
N LYS A 4 -19.30 -39.77 -89.15
CA LYS A 4 -18.76 -40.90 -89.93
C LYS A 4 -17.41 -40.61 -90.60
N SER A 5 -16.31 -41.17 -90.08
CA SER A 5 -15.50 -42.27 -90.69
C SER A 5 -14.08 -42.31 -90.10
N HIS A 6 -13.64 -43.46 -89.54
CA HIS A 6 -12.58 -44.36 -90.05
C HIS A 6 -11.13 -43.85 -89.83
N TYR A 7 -10.08 -44.61 -89.49
CA TYR A 7 -9.74 -46.05 -89.64
C TYR A 7 -8.39 -46.34 -88.91
N LEU A 8 -8.17 -47.60 -88.48
CA LEU A 8 -6.90 -48.40 -88.48
C LEU A 8 -5.71 -47.92 -87.59
N ASP A 9 -4.84 -48.74 -87.01
CA ASP A 9 -4.64 -50.20 -87.04
C ASP A 9 -3.69 -50.66 -85.91
N ALA A 10 -3.80 -51.95 -85.59
CA ALA A 10 -2.75 -52.93 -85.29
C ALA A 10 -1.71 -52.75 -84.14
N ASN A 11 -1.85 -53.67 -83.17
CA ASN A 11 -0.86 -54.67 -82.72
C ASN A 11 0.62 -54.27 -82.47
N HIS A 12 1.08 -54.46 -81.24
CA HIS A 12 2.00 -55.54 -80.83
C HIS A 12 2.45 -55.34 -79.36
N SER A 13 1.99 -56.19 -78.44
CA SER A 13 2.73 -57.29 -77.80
C SER A 13 3.73 -56.91 -76.70
N PHE A 14 3.49 -57.54 -75.55
CA PHE A 14 4.48 -58.04 -74.57
C PHE A 14 5.40 -57.04 -73.88
N ALA A 15 5.10 -56.78 -72.60
CA ALA A 15 6.03 -57.13 -71.52
C ALA A 15 5.29 -57.27 -70.19
N ARG A 16 5.39 -58.45 -69.58
CA ARG A 16 5.18 -58.66 -68.15
C ARG A 16 6.17 -57.76 -67.40
N GLY A 17 5.67 -56.89 -66.53
CA GLY A 17 6.48 -56.07 -65.64
C GLY A 17 5.70 -55.69 -64.39
N ASP A 18 6.09 -56.29 -63.27
CA ASP A 18 5.96 -55.79 -61.90
C ASP A 18 4.57 -55.54 -61.28
N ASN A 19 3.94 -56.65 -60.88
CA ASN A 19 2.85 -56.66 -59.90
C ASN A 19 3.32 -56.43 -58.44
N SER A 20 4.58 -56.05 -58.22
CA SER A 20 5.19 -55.86 -56.89
C SER A 20 5.12 -54.42 -56.38
N ASN A 21 5.02 -53.41 -57.26
CA ASN A 21 4.97 -51.99 -56.86
C ASN A 21 3.55 -51.51 -56.45
N ALA A 22 2.49 -52.09 -57.00
CA ALA A 22 1.12 -51.69 -56.69
C ALA A 22 0.66 -52.07 -55.27
N VAL A 23 1.22 -53.15 -54.71
CA VAL A 23 0.92 -53.61 -53.34
C VAL A 23 1.64 -52.75 -52.29
N LEU A 24 2.87 -52.31 -52.57
CA LEU A 24 3.63 -51.41 -51.70
C LEU A 24 3.03 -50.00 -51.63
N VAL A 25 2.57 -49.46 -52.76
CA VAL A 25 1.93 -48.11 -52.81
C VAL A 25 0.57 -48.11 -52.11
N LYS A 26 -0.27 -49.14 -52.32
CA LYS A 26 -1.54 -49.29 -51.58
C LYS A 26 -1.31 -49.48 -50.07
N GLY A 27 -0.33 -50.30 -49.68
CA GLY A 27 0.02 -50.49 -48.27
C GLY A 27 0.58 -49.24 -47.56
N SER A 28 1.13 -48.29 -48.31
CA SER A 28 1.62 -47.00 -47.79
C SER A 28 0.51 -45.95 -47.68
N ILE A 29 -0.39 -45.89 -48.67
CA ILE A 29 -1.55 -44.96 -48.65
C ILE A 29 -2.53 -45.31 -47.53
N TRP A 30 -2.81 -46.60 -47.31
CA TRP A 30 -3.65 -47.05 -46.20
C TRP A 30 -3.01 -46.77 -44.84
N ARG A 31 -1.68 -46.90 -44.71
CA ARG A 31 -0.94 -46.54 -43.48
C ARG A 31 -0.90 -45.05 -43.21
N GLN A 32 -0.95 -44.21 -44.24
CA GLN A 32 -1.05 -42.76 -44.11
C GLN A 32 -2.47 -42.36 -43.70
N SER A 33 -3.49 -42.88 -44.39
CA SER A 33 -4.90 -42.61 -44.06
C SER A 33 -5.27 -43.03 -42.64
N VAL A 34 -4.77 -44.18 -42.15
CA VAL A 34 -5.01 -44.61 -40.78
C VAL A 34 -4.31 -43.70 -39.77
N ARG A 35 -3.08 -43.24 -40.06
CA ARG A 35 -2.36 -42.25 -39.24
C ARG A 35 -3.12 -40.93 -39.17
N ASP A 36 -3.55 -40.42 -40.31
CA ASP A 36 -4.28 -39.16 -40.39
C ASP A 36 -5.63 -39.25 -39.65
N THR A 37 -6.34 -40.39 -39.71
CA THR A 37 -7.57 -40.60 -38.92
C THR A 37 -7.30 -40.63 -37.42
N THR A 38 -6.22 -41.28 -36.98
CA THR A 38 -5.84 -41.29 -35.56
C THR A 38 -5.41 -39.91 -35.06
N GLU A 39 -4.76 -39.13 -35.91
CA GLU A 39 -4.34 -37.77 -35.61
C GLU A 39 -5.54 -36.81 -35.52
N ILE A 40 -6.52 -36.95 -36.42
CA ILE A 40 -7.80 -36.21 -36.34
C ILE A 40 -8.57 -36.56 -35.06
N GLU A 41 -8.59 -37.82 -34.64
CA GLU A 41 -9.22 -38.22 -33.37
C GLU A 41 -8.47 -37.69 -32.14
N ASN A 42 -7.13 -37.65 -32.19
CA ASN A 42 -6.32 -37.03 -31.14
C ASN A 42 -6.61 -35.53 -31.04
N LEU A 43 -6.59 -34.81 -32.17
CA LEU A 43 -6.88 -33.38 -32.23
C LEU A 43 -8.32 -33.08 -31.78
N ARG A 44 -9.31 -33.92 -32.13
CA ARG A 44 -10.69 -33.77 -31.62
C ARG A 44 -10.76 -33.92 -30.10
N ARG A 45 -10.03 -34.88 -29.53
CA ARG A 45 -9.96 -35.07 -28.06
C ARG A 45 -9.28 -33.88 -27.38
N GLU A 46 -8.19 -33.37 -27.93
CA GLU A 46 -7.52 -32.18 -27.41
C GLU A 46 -8.39 -30.93 -27.51
N LEU A 47 -9.12 -30.76 -28.61
CA LEU A 47 -10.02 -29.64 -28.81
C LEU A 47 -11.19 -29.66 -27.82
N VAL A 48 -11.73 -30.85 -27.51
CA VAL A 48 -12.74 -31.01 -26.44
C VAL A 48 -12.17 -30.65 -25.08
N LYS A 49 -10.96 -31.13 -24.74
CA LYS A 49 -10.29 -30.78 -23.48
C LYS A 49 -10.03 -29.28 -23.36
N ALA A 50 -9.50 -28.66 -24.42
CA ALA A 50 -9.22 -27.22 -24.45
C ALA A 50 -10.50 -26.39 -24.29
N LYS A 51 -11.59 -26.78 -24.96
CA LYS A 51 -12.91 -26.12 -24.79
C LYS A 51 -13.41 -26.21 -23.35
N GLN A 52 -13.22 -27.36 -22.70
CA GLN A 52 -13.62 -27.55 -21.31
C GLN A 52 -12.77 -26.69 -20.36
N THR A 53 -11.46 -26.61 -20.57
CA THR A 53 -10.59 -25.72 -19.78
C THR A 53 -10.93 -24.25 -19.96
N ILE A 54 -11.25 -23.80 -21.19
CA ILE A 54 -11.69 -22.42 -21.44
C ILE A 54 -12.98 -22.12 -20.67
N PHE A 55 -13.94 -23.05 -20.69
CA PHE A 55 -15.19 -22.89 -19.95
C PHE A 55 -14.95 -22.75 -18.44
N GLU A 56 -14.12 -23.63 -17.86
CA GLU A 56 -13.77 -23.56 -16.44
C GLU A 56 -13.01 -22.26 -16.07
N MET A 57 -12.13 -21.78 -16.95
CA MET A 57 -11.42 -20.52 -16.74
C MET A 57 -12.37 -19.31 -16.80
N GLN A 58 -13.30 -19.29 -17.77
CA GLN A 58 -14.30 -18.23 -17.88
C GLN A 58 -15.23 -18.20 -16.67
N GLU A 59 -15.63 -19.36 -16.14
CA GLU A 59 -16.44 -19.44 -14.92
C GLU A 59 -15.68 -18.90 -13.70
N LYS A 60 -14.39 -19.24 -13.56
CA LYS A 60 -13.53 -18.70 -12.50
C LYS A 60 -13.33 -17.18 -12.64
N GLU A 61 -13.14 -16.69 -13.86
CA GLU A 61 -13.02 -15.26 -14.14
C GLU A 61 -14.31 -14.53 -13.77
N GLN A 62 -15.47 -15.07 -14.12
CA GLN A 62 -16.76 -14.47 -13.78
C GLN A 62 -16.96 -14.43 -12.26
N ARG A 63 -16.69 -15.53 -11.55
CA ARG A 63 -16.75 -15.55 -10.07
C ARG A 63 -15.79 -14.55 -9.44
N LEU A 64 -14.61 -14.34 -10.00
CA LEU A 64 -13.67 -13.32 -9.53
C LEU A 64 -14.19 -11.91 -9.78
N LYS A 65 -14.77 -11.64 -10.95
CA LYS A 65 -15.42 -10.36 -11.27
C LYS A 65 -16.57 -10.05 -10.34
N ASP A 66 -17.43 -11.04 -10.07
CA ASP A 66 -18.57 -10.88 -9.17
C ASP A 66 -18.11 -10.58 -7.73
N ARG A 67 -17.07 -11.28 -7.25
CA ARG A 67 -16.46 -11.00 -5.93
C ARG A 67 -15.81 -9.63 -5.86
N LEU A 68 -15.11 -9.21 -6.92
CA LEU A 68 -14.50 -7.88 -7.00
C LEU A 68 -15.57 -6.79 -7.04
N ALA A 69 -16.66 -7.01 -7.78
CA ALA A 69 -17.80 -6.08 -7.84
C ALA A 69 -18.49 -5.96 -6.48
N GLU A 70 -18.73 -7.09 -5.79
CA GLU A 70 -19.31 -7.09 -4.44
C GLU A 70 -18.39 -6.39 -3.43
N GLN A 71 -17.07 -6.60 -3.54
CA GLN A 71 -16.08 -5.94 -2.70
C GLN A 71 -16.00 -4.44 -3.01
N ALA A 72 -16.04 -4.03 -4.28
CA ALA A 72 -16.08 -2.63 -4.70
C ALA A 72 -17.36 -1.93 -4.25
N GLN A 73 -18.51 -2.60 -4.33
CA GLN A 73 -19.80 -2.08 -3.88
C GLN A 73 -19.83 -1.90 -2.36
N LYS A 74 -19.32 -2.89 -1.60
CA LYS A 74 -19.12 -2.75 -0.14
C LYS A 74 -18.15 -1.62 0.22
N MET A 75 -17.13 -1.34 -0.59
CA MET A 75 -16.24 -0.21 -0.39
C MET A 75 -16.92 1.13 -0.69
N LEU A 76 -17.78 1.18 -1.71
CA LEU A 76 -18.57 2.36 -2.06
C LEU A 76 -19.61 2.69 -0.97
N GLU A 77 -20.30 1.68 -0.45
CA GLU A 77 -21.26 1.79 0.67
C GLU A 77 -20.59 2.23 1.98
N ARG A 78 -19.30 1.91 2.17
CA ARG A 78 -18.49 2.41 3.30
C ARG A 78 -17.98 3.84 3.13
N GLY A 79 -18.41 4.55 2.08
CA GLY A 79 -17.99 5.94 1.84
C GLY A 79 -16.54 6.09 1.37
N ILE A 80 -15.88 4.99 0.99
CA ILE A 80 -14.58 5.05 0.32
C ILE A 80 -14.85 5.43 -1.14
N ARG A 81 -15.23 6.69 -1.37
CA ARG A 81 -15.17 7.28 -2.71
C ARG A 81 -13.75 7.05 -3.19
N PHE A 82 -13.60 6.35 -4.33
CA PHE A 82 -12.34 6.09 -5.01
C PHE A 82 -11.32 7.16 -4.67
N GLU A 83 -10.25 6.77 -3.96
CA GLU A 83 -9.17 7.70 -3.60
C GLU A 83 -8.84 8.52 -4.83
N ASN A 84 -9.10 9.82 -4.75
CA ASN A 84 -8.80 10.74 -5.84
C ASN A 84 -7.35 10.47 -6.26
N VAL A 85 -7.15 10.03 -7.50
CA VAL A 85 -5.81 9.94 -8.10
C VAL A 85 -5.07 11.29 -7.96
N CYS A 86 -5.83 12.38 -7.79
CA CYS A 86 -5.37 13.73 -7.47
C CYS A 86 -4.73 13.92 -6.09
N LEU A 87 -4.86 12.99 -5.12
CA LEU A 87 -4.22 13.13 -3.80
C LEU A 87 -2.69 12.98 -3.87
N GLY A 88 -2.13 12.41 -4.96
CA GLY A 88 -0.70 12.42 -5.22
C GLY A 88 0.14 11.90 -4.03
N GLU A 89 0.86 12.82 -3.39
CA GLU A 89 1.71 12.58 -2.21
C GLU A 89 0.96 12.51 -0.86
N MET A 90 -0.31 12.90 -0.83
CA MET A 90 -1.17 12.89 0.36
C MET A 90 -1.98 11.60 0.50
N ARG A 91 -1.74 10.62 -0.39
CA ARG A 91 -2.28 9.27 -0.24
C ARG A 91 -1.74 8.61 1.02
N PRO A 92 -2.54 7.84 1.78
CA PRO A 92 -2.09 7.17 3.01
C PRO A 92 -0.78 6.39 2.84
N THR A 93 -0.65 5.62 1.75
CA THR A 93 0.57 4.84 1.45
C THR A 93 1.81 5.71 1.24
N ALA A 94 1.66 6.90 0.62
CA ALA A 94 2.75 7.84 0.43
C ALA A 94 3.16 8.49 1.77
N LEU A 95 2.19 8.81 2.63
CA LEU A 95 2.43 9.37 3.96
C LEU A 95 3.10 8.35 4.90
N ILE A 96 2.67 7.08 4.88
CA ILE A 96 3.30 5.99 5.66
C ILE A 96 4.77 5.81 5.22
N ARG A 97 5.05 5.89 3.91
CA ARG A 97 6.43 5.86 3.42
C ARG A 97 7.23 7.08 3.87
N LYS A 98 6.65 8.28 3.84
CA LYS A 98 7.29 9.49 4.38
C LYS A 98 7.59 9.33 5.87
N TYR A 99 6.72 8.67 6.63
CA TYR A 99 6.95 8.36 8.05
C TYR A 99 8.17 7.45 8.24
N GLY A 100 8.29 6.39 7.45
CA GLY A 100 9.50 5.56 7.43
C GLY A 100 10.76 6.33 7.02
N ASN A 101 10.66 7.23 6.04
CA ASN A 101 11.78 8.07 5.58
C ASN A 101 12.25 9.08 6.63
N LEU A 102 11.35 9.58 7.50
CA LEU A 102 11.76 10.43 8.61
C LEU A 102 12.72 9.68 9.54
N TYR A 103 12.44 8.40 9.83
CA TYR A 103 13.33 7.58 10.65
C TYR A 103 14.62 7.17 9.94
N ALA A 104 14.52 6.74 8.68
CA ALA A 104 15.64 6.13 7.96
C ALA A 104 16.63 7.14 7.37
N GLN A 105 16.16 8.35 7.03
CA GLN A 105 16.97 9.38 6.37
C GLN A 105 17.01 10.68 7.17
N ALA A 106 15.87 11.37 7.33
CA ALA A 106 15.87 12.72 7.91
C ALA A 106 16.42 12.74 9.34
N ARG A 107 16.15 11.70 10.12
CA ARG A 107 16.72 11.51 11.46
C ARG A 107 18.25 11.40 11.42
N VAL A 108 18.82 10.69 10.44
CA VAL A 108 20.28 10.54 10.28
C VAL A 108 20.90 11.88 9.90
N ASP A 109 20.33 12.57 8.91
CA ASP A 109 20.79 13.92 8.51
C ASP A 109 20.75 14.91 9.69
N THR A 110 19.74 14.78 10.56
CA THR A 110 19.62 15.60 11.76
C THR A 110 20.63 15.22 12.83
N LEU A 111 20.95 13.93 13.00
CA LEU A 111 22.02 13.49 13.90
C LEU A 111 23.35 14.07 13.46
N ASP A 112 23.67 14.05 12.17
CA ASP A 112 24.89 14.66 11.63
C ASP A 112 24.95 16.17 11.91
N ALA A 113 23.81 16.88 11.77
CA ALA A 113 23.71 18.29 12.14
C ALA A 113 23.93 18.51 13.65
N LEU A 114 23.38 17.64 14.51
CA LEU A 114 23.58 17.71 15.96
C LEU A 114 25.02 17.37 16.37
N ASP A 115 25.70 16.48 15.65
CA ASP A 115 27.08 16.09 15.89
C ASP A 115 28.07 17.22 15.60
N SER A 116 27.70 18.14 14.71
CA SER A 116 28.47 19.37 14.47
C SER A 116 28.49 20.32 15.67
N LEU A 117 27.57 20.16 16.63
CA LEU A 117 27.48 20.97 17.84
C LEU A 117 28.36 20.35 18.93
N HIS A 118 29.47 21.03 19.26
CA HIS A 118 30.42 20.57 20.28
C HIS A 118 29.78 20.14 21.62
N PRO A 119 28.78 20.84 22.18
CA PRO A 119 28.14 20.43 23.44
C PRO A 119 27.40 19.09 23.38
N LEU A 120 27.04 18.62 22.18
CA LEU A 120 26.23 17.43 21.98
C LEU A 120 27.03 16.25 21.41
N LYS A 121 28.28 16.46 21.00
CA LYS A 121 29.07 15.46 20.25
C LYS A 121 29.02 14.06 20.85
N ASP A 122 29.21 13.91 22.15
CA ASP A 122 29.25 12.60 22.83
C ASP A 122 27.91 12.22 23.50
N ALA A 123 26.85 13.00 23.28
CA ALA A 123 25.54 12.83 23.93
C ALA A 123 24.55 12.01 23.07
N GLU A 124 24.94 10.82 22.59
CA GLU A 124 24.13 9.98 21.68
C GLU A 124 22.74 9.63 22.22
N GLU A 125 22.65 9.28 23.51
CA GLU A 125 21.39 8.94 24.16
C GLU A 125 20.45 10.15 24.19
N LEU A 126 20.99 11.35 24.49
CA LEU A 126 20.23 12.59 24.51
C LEU A 126 19.71 12.93 23.11
N LYS A 127 20.54 12.84 22.07
CA LYS A 127 20.12 13.07 20.67
C LYS A 127 19.00 12.09 20.28
N SER A 128 19.15 10.82 20.62
CA SER A 128 18.14 9.80 20.31
C SER A 128 16.80 10.09 21.00
N LYS A 129 16.83 10.44 22.30
CA LYS A 129 15.63 10.85 23.04
C LYS A 129 15.02 12.13 22.48
N LEU A 130 15.83 13.12 22.12
CA LEU A 130 15.40 14.37 21.51
C LEU A 130 14.63 14.11 20.20
N LEU A 131 15.20 13.35 19.27
CA LEU A 131 14.56 13.09 17.97
C LEU A 131 13.29 12.24 18.12
N PHE A 132 13.25 11.32 19.07
CA PHE A 132 12.02 10.61 19.45
C PHE A 132 10.96 11.58 20.01
N SER A 133 11.36 12.46 20.94
CA SER A 133 10.48 13.47 21.54
C SER A 133 9.91 14.43 20.49
N VAL A 134 10.70 14.88 19.51
CA VAL A 134 10.22 15.72 18.41
C VAL A 134 9.02 15.08 17.70
N VAL A 135 9.10 13.79 17.38
CA VAL A 135 8.02 13.06 16.70
C VAL A 135 6.78 12.98 17.60
N VAL A 136 6.96 12.62 18.87
CA VAL A 136 5.84 12.52 19.82
C VAL A 136 5.15 13.88 20.01
N LEU A 137 5.92 14.95 20.18
CA LEU A 137 5.38 16.30 20.36
C LEU A 137 4.68 16.80 19.08
N ALA A 138 5.23 16.53 17.90
CA ALA A 138 4.62 16.87 16.63
C ALA A 138 3.24 16.22 16.45
N PHE A 139 3.12 14.91 16.74
CA PHE A 139 1.83 14.21 16.67
C PHE A 139 0.84 14.75 17.71
N ARG A 140 1.26 14.97 18.96
CA ARG A 140 0.39 15.53 19.99
C ARG A 140 -0.15 16.91 19.61
N SER A 141 0.74 17.81 19.16
CA SER A 141 0.36 19.17 18.74
C SER A 141 -0.60 19.16 17.53
N ALA A 142 -0.33 18.33 16.52
CA ALA A 142 -1.19 18.20 15.34
C ALA A 142 -2.56 17.61 15.68
N GLN A 143 -2.61 16.55 16.51
CA GLN A 143 -3.84 15.93 16.97
C GLN A 143 -4.70 16.88 17.80
N GLN A 144 -4.07 17.62 18.71
CA GLN A 144 -4.75 18.64 19.50
C GLN A 144 -5.36 19.71 18.59
N THR A 145 -4.58 20.24 17.64
CA THR A 145 -5.05 21.24 16.67
C THR A 145 -6.23 20.73 15.83
N ALA A 146 -6.15 19.49 15.33
CA ALA A 146 -7.23 18.88 14.55
C ALA A 146 -8.50 18.69 15.40
N SER A 147 -8.36 18.30 16.67
CA SER A 147 -9.47 18.12 17.60
C SER A 147 -10.12 19.45 17.95
N GLU A 148 -9.32 20.47 18.27
CA GLU A 148 -9.78 21.83 18.58
C GLU A 148 -10.54 22.46 17.41
N LEU A 149 -10.04 22.31 16.17
CA LEU A 149 -10.74 22.80 14.98
C LEU A 149 -12.12 22.15 14.83
N LYS A 150 -12.20 20.82 14.98
CA LYS A 150 -13.48 20.09 14.92
C LYS A 150 -14.43 20.56 16.02
N GLN A 151 -13.94 20.67 17.26
CA GLN A 151 -14.72 21.14 18.41
C GLN A 151 -15.21 22.58 18.22
N GLN A 152 -14.38 23.48 17.68
CA GLN A 152 -14.75 24.87 17.40
C GLN A 152 -15.86 24.95 16.34
N ILE A 153 -15.77 24.15 15.28
CA ILE A 153 -16.83 24.07 14.24
C ILE A 153 -18.14 23.56 14.85
N CYS A 154 -18.09 22.48 15.64
CA CYS A 154 -19.27 21.96 16.33
C CYS A 154 -19.89 22.99 17.26
N LYS A 155 -19.07 23.70 18.05
CA LYS A 155 -19.50 24.76 18.96
C LYS A 155 -20.14 25.93 18.21
N LEU A 156 -19.57 26.34 17.07
CA LEU A 156 -20.10 27.44 16.26
C LEU A 156 -21.48 27.09 15.68
N LEU A 157 -21.66 25.84 15.25
CA LEU A 157 -22.92 25.33 14.74
C LEU A 157 -23.91 24.90 15.85
N GLN A 158 -23.54 25.12 17.12
CA GLN A 158 -24.34 24.75 18.30
C GLN A 158 -24.74 23.27 18.32
N ILE A 159 -23.89 22.42 17.75
CA ILE A 159 -24.07 20.97 17.80
C ILE A 159 -23.82 20.56 19.23
N GLN A 160 -24.87 20.10 19.91
CA GLN A 160 -24.73 19.60 21.27
C GLN A 160 -23.81 18.38 21.24
N ASP A 161 -22.91 18.28 22.22
CA ASP A 161 -22.16 17.04 22.46
C ASP A 161 -23.17 15.96 22.85
N CYS A 162 -23.71 15.25 21.84
CA CYS A 162 -24.68 14.18 22.00
C CYS A 162 -23.98 12.95 22.59
N SER A 163 -23.56 13.06 23.85
CA SER A 163 -23.12 11.95 24.71
C SER A 163 -24.23 10.92 24.98
N LYS A 164 -25.40 11.07 24.34
CA LYS A 164 -26.55 10.17 24.43
C LYS A 164 -27.07 9.84 23.02
N LYS A 165 -26.54 8.76 22.44
CA LYS A 165 -27.21 7.73 21.61
C LYS A 165 -28.31 8.11 20.60
N GLU A 166 -28.40 9.34 20.12
CA GLU A 166 -29.11 9.66 18.90
C GLU A 166 -28.04 10.01 17.86
N ASN A 167 -27.63 9.01 17.08
CA ASN A 167 -26.84 9.21 15.88
C ASN A 167 -27.72 9.98 14.88
N ASN A 168 -27.76 11.31 15.02
CA ASN A 168 -28.37 12.15 14.02
C ASN A 168 -27.48 12.07 12.78
N ASP A 169 -27.99 11.42 11.72
CA ASP A 169 -27.24 11.12 10.49
C ASP A 169 -26.58 12.39 9.90
N GLU A 170 -27.26 13.53 10.05
CA GLU A 170 -26.81 14.86 9.68
C GLU A 170 -25.49 15.29 10.37
N THR A 171 -25.32 14.97 11.66
CA THR A 171 -24.11 15.29 12.41
C THR A 171 -22.94 14.42 11.94
N ALA A 172 -23.21 13.14 11.63
CA ALA A 172 -22.20 12.22 11.10
C ALA A 172 -21.75 12.63 9.69
N GLU A 173 -22.68 13.06 8.83
CA GLU A 173 -22.37 13.59 7.49
C GLU A 173 -21.54 14.89 7.57
N LEU A 174 -21.86 15.78 8.51
CA LEU A 174 -21.06 16.98 8.75
C LEU A 174 -19.63 16.62 9.19
N HIS A 175 -19.46 15.72 10.17
CA HIS A 175 -18.13 15.29 10.59
C HIS A 175 -17.33 14.68 9.43
N THR A 176 -17.99 13.88 8.58
CA THR A 176 -17.39 13.31 7.38
C THR A 176 -16.95 14.39 6.40
N SER A 177 -17.77 15.43 6.22
CA SER A 177 -17.46 16.58 5.38
C SER A 177 -16.30 17.42 5.91
N ILE A 178 -16.25 17.67 7.22
CA ILE A 178 -15.13 18.37 7.88
C ILE A 178 -13.84 17.56 7.70
N ASN A 179 -13.87 16.25 7.97
CA ASN A 179 -12.70 15.39 7.80
C ASN A 179 -12.23 15.38 6.33
N THR A 180 -13.17 15.32 5.38
CA THR A 180 -12.85 15.39 3.95
C THR A 180 -12.21 16.73 3.57
N TYR A 181 -12.72 17.84 4.11
CA TYR A 181 -12.14 19.17 3.90
C TYR A 181 -10.71 19.25 4.44
N LEU A 182 -10.49 18.83 5.70
CA LEU A 182 -9.16 18.83 6.32
C LEU A 182 -8.17 17.97 5.55
N ARG A 183 -8.59 16.79 5.08
CA ARG A 183 -7.77 15.91 4.24
C ARG A 183 -7.39 16.58 2.91
N ASN A 184 -8.36 17.21 2.25
CA ASN A 184 -8.16 17.82 0.93
C ASN A 184 -7.35 19.13 0.98
N THR A 185 -7.28 19.77 2.14
CA THR A 185 -6.55 21.04 2.35
C THR A 185 -5.32 20.87 3.24
N CYS A 186 -4.89 19.62 3.49
CA CYS A 186 -3.82 19.34 4.44
C CYS A 186 -2.47 19.99 4.07
N ASP A 187 -2.22 20.19 2.78
CA ASP A 187 -1.02 20.83 2.22
C ASP A 187 -1.05 22.36 2.32
N GLN A 188 -2.25 22.95 2.40
CA GLN A 188 -2.46 24.40 2.50
C GLN A 188 -2.55 24.88 3.95
N PHE A 189 -2.73 23.97 4.90
CA PHE A 189 -2.86 24.31 6.30
C PHE A 189 -1.52 24.82 6.87
N ASP A 190 -1.57 26.00 7.50
CA ASP A 190 -0.40 26.59 8.15
C ASP A 190 -0.09 25.88 9.48
N THR A 191 1.03 25.15 9.47
CA THR A 191 1.53 24.40 10.63
C THR A 191 2.58 25.17 11.43
N SER A 192 2.83 26.45 11.12
CA SER A 192 3.90 27.24 11.77
C SER A 192 3.73 27.32 13.29
N LYS A 193 2.49 27.45 13.78
CA LYS A 193 2.19 27.46 15.22
C LYS A 193 2.57 26.15 15.91
N ASN A 194 2.31 25.02 15.26
CA ASN A 194 2.69 23.70 15.78
C ASN A 194 4.21 23.54 15.83
N VAL A 195 4.93 24.05 14.81
CA VAL A 195 6.40 24.06 14.79
C VAL A 195 6.95 24.91 15.93
N GLU A 196 6.44 26.12 16.13
CA GLU A 196 6.83 26.99 17.24
C GLU A 196 6.57 26.34 18.60
N GLU A 197 5.40 25.72 18.78
CA GLU A 197 5.04 24.99 20.00
C GLU A 197 6.04 23.88 20.31
N VAL A 198 6.33 23.00 19.34
CA VAL A 198 7.27 21.88 19.52
C VAL A 198 8.67 22.39 19.83
N CYS A 199 9.16 23.38 19.07
CA CYS A 199 10.44 24.02 19.32
C CYS A 199 10.51 24.60 20.74
N ASN A 200 9.50 25.36 21.17
CA ASN A 200 9.47 25.98 22.50
C ASN A 200 9.48 24.94 23.62
N GLN A 201 8.77 23.81 23.46
CA GLN A 201 8.81 22.71 24.44
C GLN A 201 10.20 22.08 24.53
N ILE A 202 10.88 21.89 23.39
CA ILE A 202 12.25 21.37 23.37
C ILE A 202 13.20 22.34 24.06
N TRP A 203 13.12 23.65 23.75
CA TRP A 203 13.97 24.67 24.36
C TRP A 203 13.75 24.83 25.85
N ALA A 204 12.51 24.70 26.31
CA ALA A 204 12.19 24.75 27.73
C ALA A 204 12.74 23.53 28.47
N THR A 205 12.68 22.34 27.85
CA THR A 205 13.14 21.09 28.46
C THR A 205 14.67 20.97 28.46
N LEU A 206 15.32 21.38 27.36
CA LEU A 206 16.77 21.32 27.16
C LEU A 206 17.42 22.70 27.29
N TYR A 207 17.03 23.45 28.33
CA TYR A 207 17.47 24.83 28.54
C TYR A 207 19.00 24.98 28.66
N ASP A 208 19.69 23.93 29.11
CA ASP A 208 21.16 23.86 29.20
C ASP A 208 21.87 23.80 27.83
N TYR A 209 21.11 23.58 26.74
CA TYR A 209 21.63 23.44 25.38
C TYR A 209 21.09 24.54 24.44
N PRO A 210 21.41 25.82 24.68
CA PRO A 210 20.92 26.92 23.84
C PRO A 210 21.38 26.83 22.39
N CYS A 211 22.49 26.12 22.11
CA CYS A 211 23.00 25.86 20.77
C CYS A 211 21.99 25.15 19.86
N LEU A 212 21.03 24.40 20.43
CA LEU A 212 20.00 23.73 19.64
C LEU A 212 19.10 24.72 18.88
N LYS A 213 18.90 25.94 19.40
CA LYS A 213 18.13 27.00 18.72
C LYS A 213 18.77 27.48 17.42
N MET A 214 20.07 27.25 17.26
CA MET A 214 20.85 27.61 16.07
C MET A 214 21.04 26.41 15.14
N CYS A 215 20.47 25.25 15.46
CA CYS A 215 20.61 24.04 14.66
C CYS A 215 19.51 23.98 13.59
N ASP A 216 19.82 24.47 12.40
CA ASP A 216 18.88 24.45 11.27
C ASP A 216 18.40 23.02 10.93
N GLY A 217 19.29 22.02 11.03
CA GLY A 217 18.93 20.62 10.78
C GLY A 217 17.82 20.12 11.72
N LEU A 218 17.90 20.48 13.02
CA LEU A 218 16.86 20.15 13.98
C LEU A 218 15.56 20.90 13.69
N THR A 219 15.61 22.19 13.34
CA THR A 219 14.43 22.97 12.99
C THR A 219 13.73 22.44 11.73
N ILE A 220 14.50 22.02 10.72
CA ILE A 220 13.97 21.37 9.52
C ILE A 220 13.28 20.06 9.89
N TYR A 221 13.92 19.23 10.71
CA TYR A 221 13.35 17.96 11.17
C TYR A 221 12.04 18.16 11.94
N VAL A 222 11.99 19.12 12.86
CA VAL A 222 10.75 19.48 13.58
C VAL A 222 9.64 19.85 12.61
N ARG A 223 9.94 20.71 11.61
CA ARG A 223 8.96 21.12 10.60
C ARG A 223 8.45 19.95 9.78
N ASP A 224 9.33 19.04 9.37
CA ASP A 224 8.96 17.87 8.57
C ASP A 224 8.12 16.87 9.39
N CYS A 225 8.47 16.65 10.65
CA CYS A 225 7.67 15.86 11.59
C CYS A 225 6.27 16.46 11.79
N VAL A 226 6.17 17.77 12.02
CA VAL A 226 4.88 18.47 12.23
C VAL A 226 4.00 18.41 10.98
N ARG A 227 4.56 18.71 9.80
CA ARG A 227 3.81 18.65 8.54
C ARG A 227 3.29 17.25 8.26
N LEU A 228 4.12 16.22 8.48
CA LEU A 228 3.70 14.85 8.27
C LEU A 228 2.66 14.41 9.31
N ALA A 229 2.85 14.78 10.58
CA ALA A 229 1.91 14.48 11.66
C ALA A 229 0.53 15.09 11.38
N TRP A 230 0.48 16.33 10.89
CA TRP A 230 -0.76 16.96 10.43
C TRP A 230 -1.40 16.16 9.29
N ALA A 231 -0.65 15.88 8.22
CA ALA A 231 -1.17 15.15 7.06
C ALA A 231 -1.71 13.75 7.41
N LEU A 232 -1.05 13.05 8.35
CA LEU A 232 -1.47 11.73 8.86
C LEU A 232 -2.71 11.83 9.78
N THR A 233 -2.77 12.86 10.62
CA THR A 233 -3.92 13.11 11.52
C THR A 233 -5.16 13.53 10.74
N SER A 234 -5.00 14.24 9.62
CA SER A 234 -6.11 14.67 8.75
C SER A 234 -6.70 13.54 7.89
N GLN A 235 -6.11 12.34 7.90
CA GLN A 235 -6.67 11.19 7.17
C GLN A 235 -7.99 10.70 7.79
N THR A 236 -8.70 9.88 7.04
CA THR A 236 -9.95 9.25 7.49
C THR A 236 -9.90 7.77 7.08
N PRO A 237 -9.69 6.84 8.03
CA PRO A 237 -9.43 7.06 9.46
C PRO A 237 -8.09 7.81 9.75
N PRO A 238 -7.96 8.50 10.89
CA PRO A 238 -6.74 9.22 11.26
C PRO A 238 -5.63 8.26 11.70
N PHE A 239 -4.38 8.59 11.41
CA PHE A 239 -3.24 7.80 11.90
C PHE A 239 -2.74 8.32 13.25
N VAL A 240 -2.40 7.40 14.15
CA VAL A 240 -1.88 7.71 15.48
C VAL A 240 -0.58 6.97 15.75
N ILE A 241 0.24 7.52 16.64
CA ILE A 241 1.47 6.87 17.09
C ILE A 241 1.25 6.14 18.40
N GLU A 242 1.86 4.97 18.52
CA GLU A 242 1.87 4.14 19.74
C GLU A 242 3.31 3.97 20.24
N TYR A 243 3.50 4.24 21.54
CA TYR A 243 4.81 4.23 22.20
C TYR A 243 4.72 3.97 23.71
N GLU A 244 3.57 3.54 24.24
CA GLU A 244 3.38 3.32 25.68
C GLU A 244 3.57 1.87 26.08
N THR A 245 3.30 0.95 25.15
CA THR A 245 3.44 -0.49 25.35
C THR A 245 4.84 -0.85 25.88
N ARG A 246 4.90 -1.56 27.02
CA ARG A 246 6.16 -1.95 27.68
C ARG A 246 6.66 -3.34 27.32
N ASN A 247 5.85 -4.12 26.61
CA ASN A 247 6.19 -5.48 26.19
C ASN A 247 6.38 -5.54 24.66
N PHE A 248 7.41 -6.23 24.22
CA PHE A 248 7.72 -6.43 22.83
C PHE A 248 6.62 -7.23 22.12
N ARG A 249 6.26 -6.77 20.93
CA ARG A 249 5.16 -7.29 20.13
C ARG A 249 5.63 -7.35 18.69
N ARG A 250 5.80 -8.54 18.12
CA ARG A 250 6.38 -8.72 16.76
C ARG A 250 5.55 -8.06 15.66
N ASP A 251 4.25 -7.93 15.88
CA ASP A 251 3.30 -7.26 14.99
C ASP A 251 3.49 -5.73 15.00
N MET A 252 3.90 -5.14 16.12
CA MET A 252 4.05 -3.68 16.29
C MET A 252 5.49 -3.19 16.32
N HIS A 253 6.46 -4.02 16.67
CA HIS A 253 7.81 -3.61 17.03
C HIS A 253 8.88 -4.37 16.25
N ILE A 254 9.96 -3.67 15.96
CA ILE A 254 11.23 -4.20 15.48
C ILE A 254 12.29 -3.89 16.54
N ARG A 255 13.12 -4.88 16.87
CA ARG A 255 14.22 -4.68 17.81
C ARG A 255 15.36 -3.95 17.11
N PHE A 256 15.93 -2.96 17.77
CA PHE A 256 17.16 -2.34 17.33
C PHE A 256 18.35 -3.31 17.47
N HIS A 257 19.39 -3.18 16.64
CA HIS A 257 20.46 -4.19 16.54
C HIS A 257 21.27 -4.39 17.83
N THR A 258 21.26 -3.43 18.76
CA THR A 258 21.91 -3.56 20.09
C THR A 258 21.01 -4.16 21.18
N SER A 259 19.78 -4.57 20.86
CA SER A 259 18.81 -5.06 21.86
C SER A 259 19.07 -6.51 22.28
N HIS A 260 18.71 -6.85 23.52
CA HIS A 260 18.74 -8.24 23.98
C HIS A 260 17.58 -9.03 23.39
N GLN A 261 17.87 -10.11 22.66
CA GLN A 261 16.85 -10.88 21.94
C GLN A 261 15.96 -11.74 22.86
N GLU A 262 16.41 -12.01 24.08
CA GLU A 262 15.73 -12.86 25.06
C GLU A 262 14.83 -12.08 26.03
N CYS A 263 14.96 -10.75 26.07
CA CYS A 263 14.17 -9.88 26.94
C CYS A 263 13.00 -9.29 26.16
N ASP A 264 11.76 -9.48 26.61
CA ASP A 264 10.60 -8.86 25.96
C ASP A 264 10.23 -7.50 26.56
N THR A 265 10.92 -7.05 27.61
CA THR A 265 10.66 -5.74 28.23
C THR A 265 11.29 -4.62 27.41
N ILE A 266 10.47 -3.67 26.97
CA ILE A 266 10.92 -2.47 26.23
C ILE A 266 11.50 -1.45 27.21
N LYS A 267 12.80 -1.18 27.08
CA LYS A 267 13.52 -0.17 27.84
C LYS A 267 13.34 1.22 27.24
N THR A 268 13.42 1.33 25.92
CA THR A 268 13.39 2.63 25.23
C THR A 268 12.83 2.49 23.82
N TYR A 269 12.02 3.47 23.42
CA TYR A 269 11.59 3.64 22.02
C TYR A 269 12.59 4.55 21.29
N LEU A 270 13.01 4.11 20.10
CA LEU A 270 13.74 4.94 19.14
C LEU A 270 12.80 5.52 18.08
N TRP A 271 11.71 4.81 17.78
CA TRP A 271 10.70 5.23 16.81
C TRP A 271 9.32 4.70 17.21
N PRO A 272 8.26 5.52 17.21
CA PRO A 272 6.91 5.06 17.52
C PRO A 272 6.35 4.13 16.44
N ALA A 273 5.48 3.20 16.84
CA ALA A 273 4.65 2.47 15.87
C ALA A 273 3.56 3.40 15.32
N LEU A 274 3.18 3.23 14.06
CA LEU A 274 2.08 3.95 13.42
C LEU A 274 0.88 3.01 13.26
N LEU A 275 -0.27 3.44 13.76
CA LEU A 275 -1.54 2.72 13.70
C LEU A 275 -2.55 3.52 12.88
N GLU A 276 -3.42 2.82 12.15
CA GLU A 276 -4.55 3.40 11.44
C GLU A 276 -5.80 3.37 12.35
N ASP A 277 -6.18 4.50 12.96
CA ASP A 277 -7.16 4.64 14.05
C ASP A 277 -6.64 4.36 15.48
N ALA A 278 -7.17 5.11 16.45
CA ALA A 278 -6.83 5.04 17.88
C ALA A 278 -7.47 3.84 18.59
N THR A 279 -8.62 3.37 18.11
CA THR A 279 -9.46 2.36 18.77
C THR A 279 -9.12 0.91 18.38
N ASN A 280 -7.82 0.59 18.28
CA ASN A 280 -7.27 -0.73 17.89
C ASN A 280 -7.09 -0.93 16.37
N GLY A 281 -6.62 0.12 15.70
CA GLY A 281 -6.20 0.11 14.31
C GLY A 281 -5.09 -0.89 13.95
N PRO A 282 -5.01 -1.37 12.68
CA PRO A 282 -3.86 -2.16 12.25
C PRO A 282 -2.57 -1.34 12.33
N CYS A 283 -1.48 -2.00 12.73
CA CYS A 283 -0.16 -1.41 12.67
C CYS A 283 0.32 -1.34 11.21
N VAL A 284 0.46 -0.12 10.70
CA VAL A 284 0.87 0.15 9.31
C VAL A 284 2.37 0.44 9.19
N HIS A 285 3.02 0.81 10.29
CA HIS A 285 4.47 0.93 10.37
C HIS A 285 4.95 0.54 11.77
N LYS A 286 5.89 -0.41 11.84
CA LYS A 286 6.39 -0.89 13.13
C LYS A 286 7.25 0.16 13.82
N GLY A 287 7.14 0.22 15.14
CA GLY A 287 8.04 1.00 15.99
C GLY A 287 9.40 0.32 16.12
N VAL A 288 10.42 1.08 16.48
CA VAL A 288 11.77 0.57 16.74
C VAL A 288 12.08 0.72 18.22
N VAL A 289 12.45 -0.37 18.87
CA VAL A 289 12.60 -0.45 20.33
C VAL A 289 13.91 -1.11 20.74
N ILE A 290 14.40 -0.74 21.93
CA ILE A 290 15.48 -1.40 22.64
C ILE A 290 14.89 -2.18 23.82
N THR A 291 15.28 -3.45 23.93
CA THR A 291 14.85 -4.40 24.98
C THR A 291 16.02 -4.92 25.80
#